data_AF-A0A542HRN3-F1
#
_entry.id   AF-A0A542HRN3-F1
#
_cell.length_a   1.000
_cell.length_b   1.000
_cell.length_c   1.000
_cell.angle_alpha   90.00
_cell.angle_beta   90.00
_cell.angle_gamma   90.00
#
_symmetry.space_group_name_H-M   'P 1'
#
loop_
_entity.id
_entity.type
_entity.pdbx_description
1 polymer ?
#
loop_
_entity_poly.entity_id
_entity_poly.type
_entity_poly.pdbx_seq_one_letter_code
_entity_poly.pdbx_strand_id
1 'polypeptide(L)'
;MSDSAATGGYSGTPLAKKLGVKPRHQVRLRHAPAGWDLPGLPDGVHVAPGGPRDADITVAFYRDHADLATETPALVRDLADDAMLWVAWPRKAAGHVSDLTENALRELFLPLGLVDVKVAALGEDWSGLKFVRRTENRRR
;
A
#
# COMPACT_ATOMS: atom_id res chain seq x y z
N MET A 1 29.44 11.67 -22.81
CA MET A 1 28.77 12.87 -22.26
C MET A 1 27.31 12.73 -22.66
N SER A 2 26.35 12.54 -21.78
CA SER A 2 26.27 12.96 -20.39
C SER A 2 25.54 11.91 -19.55
N ASP A 3 26.13 11.66 -18.39
CA ASP A 3 25.51 10.99 -17.26
C ASP A 3 24.48 11.94 -16.64
N SER A 4 23.33 11.43 -16.20
CA SER A 4 22.38 12.19 -15.40
C SER A 4 21.78 11.23 -14.39
N ALA A 5 22.59 10.96 -13.36
CA ALA A 5 22.16 10.38 -12.12
C ALA A 5 21.18 11.33 -11.41
N ALA A 6 19.91 10.97 -11.42
CA ALA A 6 18.91 11.54 -10.52
C ALA A 6 19.03 10.84 -9.15
N THR A 7 19.87 11.38 -8.27
CA THR A 7 19.95 10.96 -6.86
C THR A 7 18.78 11.53 -6.06
N GLY A 8 17.68 10.78 -6.00
CA GLY A 8 16.50 11.08 -5.19
C GLY A 8 16.26 10.04 -4.08
N GLY A 9 16.78 10.27 -2.89
CA GLY A 9 16.23 9.73 -1.63
C GLY A 9 16.10 8.21 -1.48
N TYR A 10 17.14 7.43 -1.79
CA TYR A 10 17.14 6.00 -1.48
C TYR A 10 17.35 5.77 0.02
N SER A 11 16.25 5.63 0.75
CA SER A 11 16.26 4.70 1.88
C SER A 11 16.83 3.38 1.34
N GLY A 12 18.05 3.00 1.72
CA GLY A 12 18.74 1.80 1.22
C GLY A 12 18.03 0.47 1.55
N THR A 13 16.84 0.54 2.15
CA THR A 13 15.96 -0.59 2.37
C THR A 13 15.08 -0.82 1.13
N PRO A 14 15.17 -1.99 0.49
CA PRO A 14 14.33 -2.32 -0.66
C PRO A 14 12.84 -2.14 -0.36
N LEU A 15 12.07 -1.73 -1.36
CA LEU A 15 10.64 -1.40 -1.19
C LEU A 15 9.85 -2.58 -0.62
N ALA A 16 10.14 -3.81 -1.06
CA ALA A 16 9.54 -5.02 -0.52
C ALA A 16 9.70 -5.15 1.01
N LYS A 17 10.92 -4.92 1.51
CA LYS A 17 11.22 -4.94 2.95
C LYS A 17 10.50 -3.81 3.69
N LYS A 18 10.40 -2.63 3.07
CA LYS A 18 9.65 -1.49 3.62
C LYS A 18 8.16 -1.81 3.79
N LEU A 19 7.56 -2.47 2.78
CA LEU A 19 6.17 -2.92 2.81
C LEU A 19 5.91 -4.07 3.81
N GLY A 20 6.97 -4.75 4.25
CA GLY A 20 6.88 -5.90 5.15
C GLY A 20 6.70 -7.23 4.44
N VAL A 21 7.07 -7.31 3.15
CA VAL A 21 7.07 -8.55 2.36
C VAL A 21 8.04 -9.55 2.99
N LYS A 22 7.58 -10.80 3.15
CA LYS A 22 8.38 -11.94 3.61
C LYS A 22 8.39 -13.04 2.53
N PRO A 23 9.31 -14.02 2.61
CA PRO A 23 9.30 -15.16 1.71
C PRO A 23 7.93 -15.81 1.60
N ARG A 24 7.58 -16.26 0.39
CA ARG A 24 6.31 -16.94 0.06
C ARG A 24 5.03 -16.12 0.22
N HIS A 25 5.11 -14.82 0.52
CA HIS A 25 3.91 -13.98 0.57
C HIS A 25 3.18 -13.93 -0.78
N GLN A 26 1.85 -13.92 -0.72
CA GLN A 26 0.96 -13.49 -1.79
C GLN A 26 0.79 -11.97 -1.70
N VAL A 27 1.32 -11.27 -2.70
CA VAL A 27 1.16 -9.82 -2.83
C VAL A 27 0.14 -9.53 -3.92
N ARG A 28 -0.84 -8.68 -3.61
CA ARG A 28 -1.85 -8.22 -4.57
C ARG A 28 -1.72 -6.74 -4.83
N LEU A 29 -1.79 -6.37 -6.10
CA LEU A 29 -1.73 -5.00 -6.56
C LEU A 29 -3.11 -4.60 -7.10
N ARG A 30 -3.79 -3.69 -6.40
CA ARG A 30 -5.08 -3.16 -6.84
C ARG A 30 -4.86 -1.78 -7.44
N HIS A 31 -5.37 -1.58 -8.66
CA HIS A 31 -5.29 -0.30 -9.38
C HIS A 31 -3.86 0.25 -9.56
N ALA A 32 -2.85 -0.62 -9.51
CA ALA A 32 -1.45 -0.21 -9.65
C ALA A 32 -1.23 0.45 -11.02
N PRO A 33 -0.47 1.55 -11.08
CA PRO A 33 -0.15 2.18 -12.35
C PRO A 33 0.71 1.25 -13.20
N ALA A 34 0.56 1.35 -14.52
CA ALA A 34 1.33 0.55 -15.45
C ALA A 34 2.83 0.70 -15.20
N GLY A 35 3.55 -0.42 -15.18
CA GLY A 35 5.00 -0.44 -14.97
C GLY A 35 5.45 -0.26 -13.52
N TRP A 36 4.53 -0.09 -12.56
CA TRP A 36 4.91 -0.10 -11.14
C TRP A 36 5.35 -1.50 -10.73
N ASP A 37 6.52 -1.59 -10.12
CA ASP A 37 7.10 -2.83 -9.65
C ASP A 37 7.44 -2.77 -8.15
N LEU A 38 7.82 -3.93 -7.62
CA LEU A 38 8.17 -4.09 -6.21
C LEU A 38 9.58 -4.65 -6.09
N PRO A 39 10.63 -3.82 -6.12
CA PRO A 39 12.00 -4.31 -6.10
C PRO A 39 12.39 -4.94 -4.75
N GLY A 40 13.32 -5.91 -4.83
CA GLY A 40 13.90 -6.59 -3.67
C GLY A 40 13.00 -7.64 -3.03
N LEU A 41 12.19 -8.34 -3.84
CA LEU A 41 11.35 -9.44 -3.37
C LEU A 41 12.20 -10.59 -2.80
N PRO A 42 11.86 -11.09 -1.61
CA PRO A 42 12.36 -12.38 -1.13
C PRO A 42 11.91 -13.56 -2.00
N ASP A 43 12.55 -14.71 -1.81
CA ASP A 43 12.23 -15.93 -2.55
C ASP A 43 10.77 -16.38 -2.37
N GLY A 44 10.21 -16.88 -3.47
CA GLY A 44 8.87 -17.47 -3.51
C GLY A 44 7.71 -16.48 -3.36
N VAL A 45 7.97 -15.17 -3.35
CA VAL A 45 6.89 -14.17 -3.35
C VAL A 45 6.17 -14.19 -4.70
N HIS A 46 4.84 -14.17 -4.65
CA HIS A 46 4.01 -14.11 -5.83
C HIS A 46 3.23 -12.79 -5.86
N VAL A 47 3.56 -11.94 -6.83
CA VAL A 47 2.90 -10.65 -7.06
C VAL A 47 1.92 -10.80 -8.21
N ALA A 48 0.67 -10.41 -8.01
CA ALA A 48 -0.35 -10.42 -9.07
C ALA A 48 -1.35 -9.27 -8.89
N PRO A 49 -2.10 -8.88 -9.94
CA PRO A 49 -3.23 -8.00 -9.79
C PRO A 49 -4.30 -8.59 -8.86
N GLY A 50 -4.99 -7.76 -8.09
CA GLY A 50 -6.11 -8.20 -7.27
C GLY A 50 -6.29 -7.39 -5.98
N GLY A 51 -7.27 -7.79 -5.17
CA GLY A 51 -7.57 -7.19 -3.87
C GLY A 51 -7.13 -8.06 -2.67
N PRO A 52 -7.61 -7.73 -1.46
CA PRO A 52 -7.17 -8.36 -0.21
C PRO A 52 -7.49 -9.84 -0.02
N ARG A 53 -8.42 -10.39 -0.80
CA ARG A 53 -8.79 -11.81 -0.72
C ARG A 53 -7.58 -12.70 -1.01
N ASP A 54 -7.30 -13.62 -0.09
CA ASP A 54 -6.21 -14.60 -0.15
C ASP A 54 -4.81 -13.97 -0.33
N ALA A 55 -4.63 -12.72 0.16
CA ALA A 55 -3.38 -11.98 0.08
C ALA A 55 -2.80 -11.74 1.48
N ASP A 56 -1.49 -11.93 1.62
CA ASP A 56 -0.75 -11.51 2.82
C ASP A 56 -0.54 -9.98 2.84
N ILE A 57 -0.38 -9.40 1.64
CA ILE A 57 -0.19 -7.97 1.45
C ILE A 57 -1.01 -7.52 0.24
N THR A 58 -1.79 -6.46 0.40
CA THR A 58 -2.36 -5.71 -0.72
C THR A 58 -1.78 -4.31 -0.76
N VAL A 59 -1.35 -3.87 -1.95
CA VAL A 59 -1.03 -2.47 -2.24
C VAL A 59 -2.11 -1.96 -3.18
N ALA A 60 -2.96 -1.05 -2.69
CA ALA A 60 -4.08 -0.51 -3.42
C ALA A 60 -3.86 0.98 -3.72
N PHE A 61 -3.87 1.35 -4.99
CA PHE A 61 -3.56 2.70 -5.46
C PHE A 61 -4.84 3.44 -5.80
N TYR A 62 -5.01 4.64 -5.25
CA TYR A 62 -6.16 5.49 -5.55
C TYR A 62 -5.69 6.91 -5.83
N ARG A 63 -6.39 7.61 -6.71
CA ARG A 63 -6.08 9.01 -7.04
C ARG A 63 -7.08 9.98 -6.44
N ASP A 64 -8.29 9.51 -6.21
CA ASP A 64 -9.43 10.27 -5.71
C ASP A 64 -10.05 9.61 -4.47
N HIS A 65 -10.63 10.45 -3.62
CA HIS A 65 -11.27 10.00 -2.39
C HIS A 65 -12.56 9.20 -2.65
N ALA A 66 -13.32 9.53 -3.69
CA ALA A 66 -14.63 8.94 -3.96
C ALA A 66 -14.56 7.45 -4.32
N ASP A 67 -13.64 7.08 -5.21
CA ASP A 67 -13.39 5.70 -5.62
C ASP A 67 -12.89 4.87 -4.43
N LEU A 68 -11.96 5.43 -3.65
CA LEU A 68 -11.49 4.78 -2.43
C LEU A 68 -12.65 4.56 -1.44
N ALA A 69 -13.45 5.59 -1.17
CA ALA A 69 -14.57 5.51 -0.22
C ALA A 69 -15.57 4.42 -0.62
N THR A 70 -15.83 4.28 -1.93
CA THR A 70 -16.73 3.27 -2.49
C THR A 70 -16.19 1.85 -2.31
N GLU A 71 -14.88 1.65 -2.47
CA GLU A 71 -14.26 0.32 -2.36
C GLU A 71 -13.81 -0.06 -0.94
N THR A 72 -13.68 0.92 -0.03
CA THR A 72 -13.20 0.73 1.35
C THR A 72 -13.92 -0.41 2.07
N PRO A 73 -15.27 -0.52 2.07
CA PRO A 73 -15.95 -1.63 2.74
C PRO A 73 -15.53 -3.01 2.23
N ALA A 74 -15.32 -3.15 0.92
CA ALA A 74 -14.89 -4.40 0.31
C ALA A 74 -13.42 -4.72 0.64
N LEU A 75 -12.55 -3.72 0.63
CA LEU A 75 -11.15 -3.87 1.04
C LEU A 75 -11.04 -4.40 2.47
N VAL A 76 -11.80 -3.83 3.41
CA VAL A 76 -11.74 -4.20 4.83
C VAL A 76 -12.37 -5.57 5.09
N ARG A 77 -13.48 -5.89 4.41
CA ARG A 77 -14.14 -7.19 4.55
C ARG A 77 -13.26 -8.34 4.06
N ASP A 78 -12.56 -8.13 2.95
CA ASP A 78 -11.76 -9.19 2.30
C ASP A 78 -10.35 -9.32 2.90
N LEU A 79 -9.91 -8.37 3.75
CA LEU A 79 -8.61 -8.40 4.41
C LEU A 79 -8.55 -9.47 5.49
N ALA A 80 -7.60 -10.41 5.38
CA ALA A 80 -7.35 -11.40 6.43
C ALA A 80 -6.80 -10.75 7.71
N ASP A 81 -6.92 -11.45 8.84
CA ASP A 81 -6.65 -10.91 10.18
C ASP A 81 -5.16 -10.59 10.42
N ASP A 82 -4.27 -11.32 9.77
CA ASP A 82 -2.82 -11.16 9.80
C ASP A 82 -2.26 -10.45 8.56
N ALA A 83 -3.10 -10.14 7.58
CA ALA A 83 -2.73 -9.46 6.36
C ALA A 83 -2.51 -7.94 6.54
N MET A 84 -1.83 -7.35 5.56
CA MET A 84 -1.50 -5.93 5.53
C MET A 84 -2.15 -5.27 4.31
N LEU A 85 -2.85 -4.15 4.54
CA LEU A 85 -3.33 -3.29 3.48
C LEU A 85 -2.47 -2.03 3.44
N TRP A 86 -1.83 -1.78 2.31
CA TRP A 86 -1.20 -0.50 2.00
C TRP A 86 -2.09 0.26 1.04
N VAL A 87 -2.53 1.45 1.44
CA VAL A 87 -3.28 2.34 0.56
C VAL A 87 -2.36 3.45 0.08
N ALA A 88 -2.20 3.55 -1.23
CA ALA A 88 -1.26 4.44 -1.89
C ALA A 88 -1.98 5.57 -2.63
N TRP A 89 -1.47 6.79 -2.52
CA TRP A 89 -2.00 7.97 -3.19
C TRP A 89 -0.88 8.87 -3.74
N PRO A 90 -1.14 9.69 -4.78
CA PRO A 90 -0.14 10.58 -5.35
C PRO A 90 0.39 11.55 -4.28
N ARG A 91 1.70 11.58 -4.10
CA ARG A 91 2.32 12.37 -3.03
C ARG A 91 2.53 13.82 -3.46
N LYS A 92 2.13 14.75 -2.59
CA LYS A 92 2.39 16.20 -2.79
C LYS A 92 3.87 16.53 -2.90
N ALA A 93 4.73 15.79 -2.20
CA ALA A 93 6.19 15.97 -2.24
C ALA A 93 6.82 15.65 -3.61
N ALA A 94 6.09 14.99 -4.53
CA ALA A 94 6.50 14.79 -5.92
C ALA A 94 5.76 15.73 -6.89
N GLY A 95 5.11 16.79 -6.38
CA GLY A 95 4.40 17.77 -7.19
C GLY A 95 2.98 17.38 -7.57
N HIS A 96 2.46 16.24 -7.08
CA HIS A 96 1.10 15.79 -7.38
C HIS A 96 0.04 16.52 -6.56
N VAL A 97 -1.13 16.71 -7.17
CA VAL A 97 -2.35 17.15 -6.46
C VAL A 97 -3.20 15.91 -6.17
N SER A 98 -3.62 15.76 -4.92
CA SER A 98 -4.55 14.71 -4.49
C SER A 98 -5.43 15.23 -3.37
N ASP A 99 -6.71 14.84 -3.40
CA ASP A 99 -7.68 15.03 -2.33
C ASP A 99 -7.52 13.98 -1.21
N LEU A 100 -6.76 12.91 -1.47
CA LEU A 100 -6.36 11.91 -0.49
C LEU A 100 -5.25 12.46 0.42
N THR A 101 -5.46 12.26 1.73
CA THR A 101 -4.50 12.56 2.79
C THR A 101 -4.50 11.41 3.79
N GLU A 102 -3.47 11.36 4.65
CA GLU A 102 -3.45 10.37 5.73
C GLU A 102 -4.69 10.46 6.63
N ASN A 103 -5.19 11.66 6.90
CA ASN A 103 -6.37 11.85 7.74
C ASN A 103 -7.64 11.35 7.04
N ALA A 104 -7.81 11.67 5.76
CA ALA A 104 -8.94 11.15 4.98
C ALA A 104 -8.93 9.61 4.92
N LEU A 105 -7.74 9.00 4.81
CA LEU A 105 -7.59 7.55 4.89
C LEU A 105 -8.00 7.01 6.28
N ARG A 106 -7.55 7.64 7.36
CA ARG A 106 -7.93 7.24 8.72
C ARG A 106 -9.45 7.33 8.93
N GLU A 107 -10.08 8.37 8.42
CA GLU A 107 -11.54 8.57 8.50
C GLU A 107 -12.31 7.43 7.82
N LEU A 108 -11.80 6.89 6.72
CA LEU A 108 -12.42 5.75 6.02
C LEU A 108 -12.17 4.40 6.72
N PHE A 109 -10.94 4.14 7.14
CA PHE A 109 -10.52 2.80 7.55
C PHE A 109 -10.64 2.51 9.05
N LEU A 110 -10.44 3.50 9.93
CA LEU A 110 -10.47 3.27 11.37
C LEU A 110 -11.86 2.86 11.89
N PRO A 111 -12.98 3.47 11.45
CA PRO A 111 -14.32 3.06 11.88
C PRO A 111 -14.68 1.62 11.48
N LEU A 112 -14.02 1.08 10.46
CA LEU A 112 -14.23 -0.29 9.97
C LEU A 112 -13.35 -1.33 10.69
N GLY A 113 -12.70 -0.92 11.78
CA GLY A 113 -11.98 -1.85 12.66
C GLY A 113 -10.52 -2.10 12.25
N LEU A 114 -9.97 -1.28 11.35
CA LEU A 114 -8.52 -1.25 11.10
C LEU A 114 -7.82 -0.25 12.04
N VAL A 115 -6.49 -0.34 12.06
CA VAL A 115 -5.59 0.63 12.69
C VAL A 115 -4.44 0.92 11.73
N ASP A 116 -4.02 2.17 11.64
CA ASP A 116 -2.83 2.54 10.87
C ASP A 116 -1.55 2.23 11.64
N VAL A 117 -0.48 1.94 10.91
CA VAL A 117 0.80 1.51 11.48
C VAL A 117 1.92 2.47 11.13
N LYS A 118 2.08 2.79 9.84
CA LYS A 118 3.13 3.67 9.35
C LYS A 118 2.81 4.21 7.97
N VAL A 119 3.30 5.42 7.70
CA VAL A 119 3.37 6.01 6.36
C VAL A 119 4.75 5.79 5.76
N ALA A 120 4.84 5.60 4.44
CA ALA A 120 6.10 5.62 3.73
C ALA A 120 5.95 5.97 2.24
N ALA A 121 7.01 6.50 1.63
CA ALA A 121 7.07 6.66 0.17
C ALA A 121 7.21 5.29 -0.53
N LEU A 122 6.35 5.06 -1.52
CA LEU A 122 6.31 3.89 -2.39
C LEU A 122 6.82 4.27 -3.79
N GLY A 123 8.14 4.32 -3.92
CA GLY A 123 8.79 4.88 -5.10
C GLY A 123 8.77 6.41 -5.11
N GLU A 124 8.77 6.98 -6.32
CA GLU A 124 8.86 8.42 -6.53
C GLU A 124 7.52 9.14 -6.36
N ASP A 125 6.44 8.58 -6.90
CA ASP A 125 5.18 9.30 -7.04
C ASP A 125 4.17 9.08 -5.91
N TRP A 126 4.37 8.06 -5.07
CA TRP A 126 3.32 7.58 -4.18
C TRP A 126 3.72 7.67 -2.71
N SER A 127 2.79 8.15 -1.90
CA SER A 127 2.77 7.91 -0.46
C SER A 127 1.92 6.67 -0.20
N GLY A 128 2.25 5.90 0.83
CA GLY A 128 1.47 4.74 1.25
C GLY A 128 1.29 4.70 2.75
N LEU A 129 0.06 4.42 3.21
CA LEU A 129 -0.28 4.24 4.62
C LEU A 129 -0.64 2.78 4.84
N LYS A 130 0.05 2.14 5.79
CA LYS A 130 -0.19 0.76 6.16
C LYS A 130 -1.31 0.67 7.19
N PHE A 131 -2.28 -0.19 6.93
CA PHE A 131 -3.34 -0.61 7.82
C PHE A 131 -3.25 -2.12 8.11
N VAL A 132 -3.69 -2.50 9.31
CA VAL A 132 -3.92 -3.88 9.72
C VAL A 132 -5.22 -3.97 10.51
N ARG A 133 -5.80 -5.17 10.62
CA ARG A 133 -6.94 -5.38 11.51
C ARG A 133 -6.53 -5.15 12.97
N ARG A 134 -7.32 -4.38 13.72
CA ARG A 134 -7.13 -4.21 15.17
C ARG A 134 -7.10 -5.57 15.85
N THR A 135 -6.21 -5.74 16.82
CA THR A 135 -6.03 -7.03 17.50
C THR A 135 -7.32 -7.52 18.13
N GLU A 136 -8.13 -6.65 18.75
CA GLU A 136 -9.43 -7.05 19.31
C GLU A 136 -10.46 -7.51 18.27
N ASN A 137 -10.27 -7.17 16.99
CA ASN A 137 -11.19 -7.49 15.90
C ASN A 137 -10.80 -8.74 15.11
N ARG A 138 -9.67 -9.40 15.44
CA ARG A 138 -9.20 -10.62 14.76
C ARG A 138 -9.92 -11.86 15.29
N ARG A 139 -10.30 -12.76 14.39
CA ARG A 139 -10.82 -14.09 14.69
C ARG A 139 -9.64 -14.94 15.20
N ARG A 140 -9.77 -15.44 16.43
CA ARG A 140 -8.76 -16.33 17.03
C ARG A 140 -8.93 -17.75 16.54
#